data_AF-A0A8D5ZIH9-F1
#
_entry.id   AF-A0A8D5ZIH9-F1
#
_cell.length_a   1.000
_cell.length_b   1.000
_cell.length_c   1.000
_cell.angle_alpha   90.00
_cell.angle_beta   90.00
_cell.angle_gamma   90.00
#
_symmetry.space_group_name_H-M   'P 1'
#
loop_
_entity.id
_entity.type
_entity.pdbx_description
1 polymer ?
#
loop_
_entity_poly.entity_id
_entity_poly.type
_entity_poly.pdbx_seq_one_letter_code
_entity_poly.pdbx_strand_id
1 'polypeptide(L)'
;MEKDLVEESRRVAEKIVKGELRLAMAKNYLLSSTFPLVLYALSYFDPWHPVLNFLAVLIGYFYYDIKAFAHFSRAISRIMGKEKAKNMVINRRNIISLLWWEISMIVLGVGVYYRDLSLVLIALSSFAVYFALVVYYLFKDNLASEDKFFDLRYYDLLAWSVLVGTLVYIGFSYSLHMTRPPEIAWIPYTLAWVYAGYASFMEVIEGE
;
A
#
# COMPACT_ATOMS: atom_id res chain seq x y z
N MET A 1 -28.18 -1.26 31.65
CA MET A 1 -28.10 -2.71 31.36
C MET A 1 -28.14 -3.01 29.86
N GLU A 2 -29.23 -2.75 29.13
CA GLU A 2 -29.27 -2.97 27.66
C GLU A 2 -28.28 -2.08 26.89
N LYS A 3 -28.19 -0.79 27.26
CA LYS A 3 -27.23 0.15 26.66
C LYS A 3 -25.78 -0.26 26.90
N ASP A 4 -25.46 -0.79 28.08
CA ASP A 4 -24.11 -1.21 28.45
C ASP A 4 -23.69 -2.48 27.68
N LEU A 5 -24.63 -3.42 27.49
CA LEU A 5 -24.42 -4.65 26.71
C LEU A 5 -24.21 -4.35 25.21
N VAL A 6 -24.94 -3.37 24.67
CA VAL A 6 -24.77 -2.91 23.28
C VAL A 6 -23.42 -2.21 23.12
N GLU A 7 -23.01 -1.40 24.09
CA GLU A 7 -21.74 -0.69 24.04
C GLU A 7 -20.54 -1.66 24.18
N GLU A 8 -20.63 -2.64 25.07
CA GLU A 8 -19.61 -3.68 25.23
C GLU A 8 -19.50 -4.55 23.97
N SER A 9 -20.62 -4.99 23.42
CA SER A 9 -20.65 -5.75 22.15
C SER A 9 -20.04 -4.96 21.00
N ARG A 10 -20.30 -3.64 20.96
CA ARG A 10 -19.70 -2.74 19.96
C ARG A 10 -18.20 -2.63 20.13
N ARG A 11 -17.68 -2.46 21.36
CA ARG A 11 -16.23 -2.40 21.62
C ARG A 11 -15.52 -3.69 21.22
N VAL A 12 -16.11 -4.85 21.52
CA VAL A 12 -15.56 -6.15 21.10
C VAL A 12 -15.54 -6.26 19.57
N ALA A 13 -16.62 -5.88 18.89
CA ALA A 13 -16.68 -5.88 17.43
C ALA A 13 -15.63 -4.94 16.81
N GLU A 14 -15.46 -3.74 17.35
CA GLU A 14 -14.45 -2.78 16.91
C GLU A 14 -13.03 -3.33 17.08
N LYS A 15 -12.73 -3.98 18.20
CA LYS A 15 -11.43 -4.64 18.42
C LYS A 15 -11.17 -5.72 17.37
N ILE A 16 -12.17 -6.54 17.05
CA ILE A 16 -12.06 -7.57 16.01
C ILE A 16 -11.79 -6.94 14.64
N VAL A 17 -12.49 -5.86 14.25
CA VAL A 17 -12.22 -5.17 12.97
C VAL A 17 -10.81 -4.63 12.92
N LYS A 18 -10.35 -3.98 13.98
CA LYS A 18 -8.99 -3.42 14.03
C LYS A 18 -7.95 -4.52 13.90
N GLY A 19 -8.15 -5.66 14.56
CA GLY A 19 -7.30 -6.84 14.41
C GLY A 19 -7.32 -7.40 12.98
N GLU A 20 -8.49 -7.55 12.35
CA GLU A 20 -8.60 -7.99 10.95
C GLU A 20 -7.95 -6.99 9.98
N LEU A 21 -8.12 -5.69 10.23
CA LEU A 21 -7.52 -4.61 9.45
C LEU A 21 -5.99 -4.71 9.53
N ARG A 22 -5.46 -4.82 10.74
CA ARG A 22 -4.02 -4.93 10.98
C ARG A 22 -3.44 -6.20 10.36
N LEU A 23 -4.13 -7.33 10.49
CA LEU A 23 -3.72 -8.61 9.91
C LEU A 23 -3.60 -8.54 8.38
N ALA A 24 -4.55 -7.89 7.71
CA ALA A 24 -4.48 -7.80 6.27
C ALA A 24 -3.53 -6.68 5.79
N MET A 25 -3.26 -5.64 6.59
CA MET A 25 -2.12 -4.74 6.33
C MET A 25 -0.81 -5.51 6.44
N ALA A 26 -0.66 -6.36 7.45
CA ALA A 26 0.51 -7.21 7.64
C ALA A 26 0.76 -8.11 6.41
N LYS A 27 -0.29 -8.76 5.91
CA LYS A 27 -0.24 -9.57 4.68
C LYS A 27 0.15 -8.73 3.46
N ASN A 28 -0.37 -7.51 3.35
CA ASN A 28 -0.02 -6.61 2.26
C ASN A 28 1.46 -6.22 2.30
N TYR A 29 1.97 -5.83 3.48
CA TYR A 29 3.39 -5.50 3.65
C TYR A 29 4.30 -6.66 3.27
N LEU A 30 3.99 -7.87 3.73
CA LEU A 30 4.76 -9.07 3.37
C LEU A 30 4.69 -9.37 1.87
N LEU A 31 3.50 -9.27 1.27
CA LEU A 31 3.34 -9.47 -0.17
C LEU A 31 4.18 -8.45 -0.94
N SER A 32 3.96 -7.15 -0.71
CA SER A 32 4.70 -6.06 -1.36
C SER A 32 6.21 -6.16 -1.15
N SER A 33 6.68 -6.68 -0.01
CA SER A 33 8.12 -6.90 0.24
C SER A 33 8.78 -7.83 -0.77
N THR A 34 8.01 -8.74 -1.38
CA THR A 34 8.49 -9.70 -2.38
C THR A 34 8.53 -9.11 -3.79
N PHE A 35 8.02 -7.89 -4.01
CA PHE A 35 7.94 -7.25 -5.32
C PHE A 35 9.30 -7.17 -6.04
N PRO A 36 10.38 -6.69 -5.39
CA PRO A 36 11.67 -6.59 -6.06
C PRO A 36 12.25 -7.95 -6.45
N LEU A 37 12.03 -8.97 -5.61
CA LEU A 37 12.47 -10.34 -5.84
C LEU A 37 11.74 -10.99 -7.02
N VAL A 38 10.42 -10.83 -7.10
CA VAL A 38 9.61 -11.36 -8.20
C VAL A 38 9.95 -10.66 -9.51
N LEU A 39 10.11 -9.33 -9.47
CA LEU A 39 10.53 -8.55 -10.63
C LEU A 39 11.92 -8.97 -11.12
N TYR A 40 12.87 -9.14 -10.20
CA TYR A 40 14.21 -9.63 -10.51
C TYR A 40 14.15 -11.03 -11.12
N ALA A 41 13.45 -11.98 -10.50
CA ALA A 41 13.33 -13.35 -11.02
C ALA A 41 12.75 -13.38 -12.43
N LEU A 42 11.70 -12.61 -12.72
CA LEU A 42 11.11 -12.56 -14.06
C LEU A 42 12.04 -11.92 -15.10
N SER A 43 12.86 -10.96 -14.72
CA SER A 43 13.88 -10.38 -15.61
C SER A 43 14.93 -11.42 -16.07
N TYR A 44 15.13 -12.51 -15.31
CA TYR A 44 15.98 -13.64 -15.73
C TYR A 44 15.28 -14.63 -16.66
N PHE A 45 13.97 -14.81 -16.53
CA PHE A 45 13.21 -15.80 -17.31
C PHE A 45 12.88 -15.33 -18.74
N ASP A 46 12.55 -14.05 -18.92
CA ASP A 46 12.32 -13.48 -20.25
C ASP A 46 13.05 -12.13 -20.40
N PRO A 47 14.37 -12.15 -20.67
CA PRO A 47 15.16 -10.92 -20.77
C PRO A 47 14.78 -10.08 -22.00
N TRP A 48 14.04 -10.63 -22.96
CA TRP A 48 13.70 -9.97 -24.22
C TRP A 48 12.46 -9.08 -24.11
N HIS A 49 11.62 -9.27 -23.09
CA HIS A 49 10.42 -8.46 -22.86
C HIS A 49 10.31 -7.87 -21.43
N PRO A 50 11.25 -7.01 -20.99
CA PRO A 50 11.30 -6.57 -19.58
C PRO A 50 10.08 -5.72 -19.19
N VAL A 51 9.50 -4.97 -20.13
CA VAL A 51 8.26 -4.19 -19.90
C VAL A 51 7.07 -5.12 -19.68
N LEU A 52 6.94 -6.21 -20.45
CA LEU A 52 5.85 -7.17 -20.27
C LEU A 52 5.98 -7.91 -18.95
N ASN A 53 7.21 -8.25 -18.53
CA ASN A 53 7.47 -8.83 -17.21
C ASN A 53 7.07 -7.85 -16.10
N PHE A 54 7.48 -6.59 -16.19
CA PHE A 54 7.12 -5.57 -15.20
C PHE A 54 5.61 -5.38 -15.12
N LEU A 55 4.91 -5.33 -16.26
CA LEU A 55 3.44 -5.26 -16.31
C LEU A 55 2.78 -6.50 -15.72
N ALA A 56 3.30 -7.70 -16.00
CA ALA A 56 2.76 -8.96 -15.47
C ALA A 56 2.88 -9.03 -13.94
N VAL A 57 4.02 -8.57 -13.39
CA VAL A 57 4.19 -8.44 -11.93
C VAL A 57 3.20 -7.45 -11.36
N LEU A 58 3.13 -6.23 -11.92
CA LEU A 58 2.22 -5.20 -11.42
C LEU A 58 0.77 -5.67 -11.44
N ILE A 59 0.30 -6.30 -12.53
CA ILE A 59 -1.06 -6.84 -12.61
C ILE A 59 -1.30 -7.91 -11.54
N GLY A 60 -0.32 -8.78 -11.29
CA GLY A 60 -0.39 -9.79 -10.24
C GLY A 60 -0.57 -9.15 -8.86
N TYR A 61 0.24 -8.16 -8.53
CA TYR A 61 0.16 -7.44 -7.25
C TYR A 61 -1.13 -6.63 -7.14
N PHE A 62 -1.54 -5.94 -8.19
CA PHE A 62 -2.80 -5.20 -8.25
C PHE A 62 -4.02 -6.09 -7.97
N TYR A 63 -4.03 -7.31 -8.53
CA TYR A 63 -5.08 -8.28 -8.24
C TYR A 63 -5.16 -8.60 -6.74
N TYR A 64 -4.01 -8.78 -6.08
CA TYR A 64 -3.97 -9.03 -4.64
C TYR A 64 -4.37 -7.81 -3.81
N ASP A 65 -3.99 -6.60 -4.23
CA ASP A 65 -4.39 -5.36 -3.59
C ASP A 65 -5.92 -5.17 -3.65
N ILE A 66 -6.53 -5.42 -4.81
CA ILE A 66 -8.00 -5.43 -4.96
C ILE A 66 -8.62 -6.49 -4.05
N LYS A 67 -8.06 -7.70 -4.01
CA LYS A 67 -8.60 -8.80 -3.22
C LYS A 67 -8.53 -8.51 -1.72
N ALA A 68 -7.42 -7.92 -1.26
CA ALA A 68 -7.25 -7.44 0.10
C ALA A 68 -8.28 -6.34 0.41
N PHE A 69 -8.38 -5.32 -0.45
CA PHE A 69 -9.35 -4.24 -0.33
C PHE A 69 -10.81 -4.72 -0.26
N ALA A 70 -11.18 -5.68 -1.11
CA ALA A 70 -12.50 -6.29 -1.09
C ALA A 70 -12.76 -7.11 0.19
N HIS A 71 -11.73 -7.74 0.77
CA HIS A 71 -11.84 -8.37 2.08
C HIS A 71 -12.08 -7.35 3.19
N PHE A 72 -11.28 -6.29 3.24
CA PHE A 72 -11.43 -5.18 4.20
C PHE A 72 -12.81 -4.53 4.12
N SER A 73 -13.27 -4.26 2.90
CA SER A 73 -14.60 -3.69 2.65
C SER A 73 -15.73 -4.53 3.22
N ARG A 74 -15.64 -5.84 3.06
CA ARG A 74 -16.64 -6.78 3.58
C ARG A 74 -16.60 -6.84 5.11
N ALA A 75 -15.42 -6.82 5.71
CA ALA A 75 -15.25 -6.80 7.17
C ALA A 75 -15.88 -5.54 7.80
N ILE A 76 -15.51 -4.36 7.29
CA ILE A 76 -16.04 -3.07 7.76
C ILE A 76 -17.57 -3.00 7.56
N SER A 77 -18.08 -3.49 6.42
CA SER A 77 -19.52 -3.53 6.12
C SER A 77 -20.35 -4.39 7.06
N ARG A 78 -19.77 -5.45 7.62
CA ARG A 78 -20.47 -6.31 8.58
C ARG A 78 -20.69 -5.63 9.92
N ILE A 79 -19.88 -4.63 10.27
CA ILE A 79 -19.82 -4.09 11.64
C ILE A 79 -20.38 -2.66 11.71
N MET A 80 -20.14 -1.83 10.69
CA MET A 80 -20.69 -0.46 10.65
C MET A 80 -22.08 -0.38 9.99
N GLY A 81 -22.57 -1.50 9.43
CA GLY A 81 -23.77 -1.54 8.60
C GLY A 81 -23.50 -1.11 7.15
N LYS A 82 -24.29 -1.66 6.21
CA LYS A 82 -24.07 -1.49 4.76
C LYS A 82 -24.03 -0.03 4.31
N GLU A 83 -24.81 0.87 4.92
CA GLU A 83 -24.84 2.29 4.51
C GLU A 83 -23.58 3.06 4.91
N LYS A 84 -23.12 2.95 6.18
CA LYS A 84 -21.91 3.64 6.63
C LYS A 84 -20.65 3.08 5.94
N ALA A 85 -20.59 1.77 5.74
CA ALA A 85 -19.46 1.13 5.08
C ALA A 85 -19.40 1.36 3.57
N LYS A 86 -20.55 1.55 2.89
CA LYS A 86 -20.59 1.92 1.48
C LYS A 86 -19.94 3.28 1.23
N ASN A 87 -20.07 4.21 2.18
CA ASN A 87 -19.42 5.53 2.12
C ASN A 87 -17.92 5.47 2.43
N MET A 88 -17.48 4.54 3.31
CA MET A 88 -16.09 4.41 3.72
C MET A 88 -15.23 3.58 2.75
N VAL A 89 -15.71 2.42 2.29
CA VAL A 89 -14.83 1.44 1.63
C VAL A 89 -15.08 1.25 0.13
N ILE A 90 -16.33 1.21 -0.33
CA ILE A 90 -16.65 1.08 -1.78
C ILE A 90 -17.07 2.43 -2.34
N ASN A 91 -16.21 3.43 -2.17
CA ASN A 91 -16.42 4.68 -2.87
C ASN A 91 -15.69 4.60 -4.22
N ARG A 92 -16.32 5.06 -5.32
CA ARG A 92 -15.69 5.17 -6.65
C ARG A 92 -14.28 5.75 -6.56
N ARG A 93 -14.12 6.67 -5.62
CA ARG A 93 -12.88 7.33 -5.24
C ARG A 93 -11.75 6.38 -4.81
N ASN A 94 -12.02 5.33 -4.04
CA ASN A 94 -10.99 4.38 -3.60
C ASN A 94 -10.48 3.51 -4.75
N ILE A 95 -11.38 3.12 -5.67
CA ILE A 95 -11.00 2.39 -6.90
C ILE A 95 -10.20 3.32 -7.83
N ILE A 96 -10.62 4.57 -7.99
CA ILE A 96 -9.87 5.57 -8.76
C ILE A 96 -8.49 5.80 -8.14
N SER A 97 -8.40 5.86 -6.81
CA SER A 97 -7.14 5.99 -6.07
C SER A 97 -6.21 4.78 -6.27
N LEU A 98 -6.73 3.56 -6.21
CA LEU A 98 -5.96 2.34 -6.52
C LEU A 98 -5.48 2.34 -7.98
N LEU A 99 -6.36 2.68 -8.93
CA LEU A 99 -5.99 2.79 -10.34
C LEU A 99 -4.94 3.87 -10.60
N TRP A 100 -5.00 5.00 -9.89
CA TRP A 100 -4.01 6.07 -9.99
C TRP A 100 -2.63 5.57 -9.56
N TRP A 101 -2.54 4.87 -8.43
CA TRP A 101 -1.32 4.24 -7.96
C TRP A 101 -0.73 3.31 -9.03
N GLU A 102 -1.53 2.40 -9.59
CA GLU A 102 -1.07 1.48 -10.63
C GLU A 102 -0.59 2.18 -11.89
N ILE A 103 -1.37 3.14 -12.40
CA ILE A 103 -0.99 3.89 -13.60
C ILE A 103 0.34 4.60 -13.37
N SER A 104 0.55 5.18 -12.18
CA SER A 104 1.82 5.85 -11.85
C SER A 104 2.98 4.86 -11.82
N MET A 105 2.80 3.66 -11.26
CA MET A 105 3.83 2.62 -11.24
C MET A 105 4.12 2.04 -12.63
N ILE A 106 3.10 1.89 -13.47
CA ILE A 106 3.26 1.47 -14.87
C ILE A 106 4.09 2.51 -15.64
N VAL A 107 3.72 3.79 -15.56
CA VAL A 107 4.46 4.88 -16.23
C VAL A 107 5.89 4.96 -15.70
N LEU A 108 6.10 4.75 -14.39
CA LEU A 108 7.43 4.67 -13.80
C LEU A 108 8.25 3.56 -14.44
N GLY A 109 7.72 2.33 -14.51
CA GLY A 109 8.44 1.20 -15.10
C GLY A 109 8.76 1.38 -16.58
N VAL A 110 7.82 1.94 -17.35
CA VAL A 110 8.05 2.29 -18.76
C VAL A 110 9.17 3.33 -18.88
N GLY A 111 9.15 4.39 -18.07
CA GLY A 111 10.19 5.41 -18.05
C GLY A 111 11.56 4.86 -17.66
N VAL A 112 11.61 4.04 -16.61
CA VAL A 112 12.82 3.33 -16.15
C VAL A 112 13.37 2.40 -17.24
N TYR A 113 12.51 1.68 -17.95
CA TYR A 113 12.93 0.78 -19.03
C TYR A 113 13.50 1.52 -20.24
N TYR A 114 12.78 2.51 -20.77
CA TYR A 114 13.21 3.28 -21.94
C TYR A 114 14.24 4.37 -21.61
N ARG A 115 14.63 4.50 -20.33
CA ARG A 115 15.48 5.57 -19.81
C ARG A 115 14.92 6.96 -20.13
N ASP A 116 13.60 7.09 -20.15
CA ASP A 116 12.90 8.35 -20.42
C ASP A 116 12.67 9.10 -19.09
N LEU A 117 13.51 10.11 -18.86
CA LEU A 117 13.44 10.96 -17.67
C LEU A 117 12.08 11.66 -17.53
N SER A 118 11.44 12.06 -18.64
CA SER A 118 10.17 12.78 -18.60
C SER A 118 9.06 11.87 -18.04
N LEU A 119 9.02 10.62 -18.49
CA LEU A 119 8.08 9.62 -17.97
C LEU A 119 8.34 9.31 -16.49
N VAL A 120 9.61 9.19 -16.09
CA VAL A 120 9.99 8.98 -14.68
C VAL A 120 9.52 10.15 -13.80
N LEU A 121 9.75 11.40 -14.22
CA LEU A 121 9.32 12.58 -13.46
C LEU A 121 7.80 12.73 -13.39
N ILE A 122 7.09 12.43 -14.48
CA ILE A 122 5.61 12.42 -14.51
C ILE A 122 5.09 11.37 -13.53
N ALA A 123 5.64 10.16 -13.54
CA ALA A 123 5.23 9.09 -12.64
C ALA A 123 5.47 9.45 -11.17
N LEU A 124 6.66 9.97 -10.84
CA LEU A 124 7.00 10.38 -9.47
C LEU A 124 6.12 11.54 -8.98
N SER A 125 5.86 12.52 -9.84
CA SER A 125 4.99 13.66 -9.50
C SER A 125 3.54 13.21 -9.33
N SER A 126 3.05 12.34 -10.21
CA SER A 126 1.73 11.71 -10.11
C SER A 126 1.59 10.93 -8.80
N PHE A 127 2.60 10.13 -8.45
CA PHE A 127 2.63 9.40 -7.19
C PHE A 127 2.68 10.34 -5.98
N ALA A 128 3.48 11.40 -6.00
CA ALA A 128 3.57 12.36 -4.91
C ALA A 128 2.23 13.07 -4.66
N VAL A 129 1.52 13.48 -5.72
CA VAL A 129 0.16 14.06 -5.62
C VAL A 129 -0.81 13.04 -5.04
N TYR A 130 -0.79 11.81 -5.54
CA TYR A 130 -1.61 10.72 -5.01
C TYR A 130 -1.36 10.50 -3.52
N PHE A 131 -0.10 10.31 -3.12
CA PHE A 131 0.30 10.05 -1.75
C PHE A 131 -0.08 11.20 -0.82
N ALA A 132 0.16 12.45 -1.25
CA ALA A 132 -0.25 13.64 -0.50
C ALA A 132 -1.76 13.72 -0.31
N LEU A 133 -2.56 13.37 -1.33
CA LEU A 133 -4.01 13.29 -1.19
C LEU A 133 -4.41 12.19 -0.21
N VAL A 134 -3.90 10.96 -0.37
CA VAL A 134 -4.22 9.83 0.53
C VAL A 134 -3.89 10.18 1.97
N VAL A 135 -2.70 10.71 2.23
CA VAL A 135 -2.27 11.18 3.55
C VAL A 135 -3.22 12.27 4.05
N TYR A 136 -3.48 13.31 3.25
CA TYR A 136 -4.38 14.40 3.64
C TYR A 136 -5.78 13.89 4.04
N TYR A 137 -6.37 12.98 3.26
CA TYR A 137 -7.69 12.44 3.56
C TYR A 137 -7.67 11.48 4.74
N LEU A 138 -6.66 10.62 4.87
CA LEU A 138 -6.48 9.77 6.05
C LEU A 138 -6.36 10.61 7.33
N PHE A 139 -5.55 11.67 7.31
CA PHE A 139 -5.41 12.56 8.45
C PHE A 139 -6.66 13.40 8.71
N LYS A 140 -7.27 13.96 7.68
CA LYS A 140 -8.51 14.75 7.80
C LYS A 140 -9.65 13.91 8.39
N ASP A 141 -9.84 12.70 7.88
CA ASP A 141 -10.91 11.82 8.32
C ASP A 141 -10.61 11.27 9.73
N ASN A 142 -9.34 10.96 10.06
CA ASN A 142 -8.92 10.58 11.42
C ASN A 142 -9.01 11.74 12.45
N LEU A 143 -8.80 12.99 12.04
CA LEU A 143 -8.93 14.17 12.90
C LEU A 143 -10.40 14.56 13.14
N ALA A 144 -11.29 14.22 12.21
CA ALA A 144 -12.71 14.58 12.27
C ALA A 144 -13.60 13.55 12.98
N SER A 145 -13.17 12.29 13.09
CA SER A 145 -13.94 11.25 13.78
C SER A 145 -13.38 10.95 15.17
N GLU A 146 -14.24 11.02 16.21
CA GLU A 146 -13.93 10.48 17.55
C GLU A 146 -13.62 8.97 17.51
N ASP A 147 -14.14 8.26 16.50
CA ASP A 147 -13.86 6.86 16.22
C ASP A 147 -12.55 6.71 15.41
N LYS A 148 -11.39 6.76 16.09
CA LYS A 148 -10.07 6.46 15.48
C LYS A 148 -10.01 5.01 15.00
N PHE A 149 -10.49 4.74 13.79
CA PHE A 149 -10.44 3.41 13.17
C PHE A 149 -9.08 3.11 12.52
N PHE A 150 -8.34 4.13 12.07
CA PHE A 150 -7.01 3.99 11.48
C PHE A 150 -5.92 4.49 12.43
N ASP A 151 -5.40 3.57 13.24
CA ASP A 151 -4.23 3.81 14.09
C ASP A 151 -2.95 3.58 13.26
N LEU A 152 -2.43 4.63 12.63
CA LEU A 152 -1.17 4.55 11.89
C LEU A 152 -0.01 4.41 12.88
N ARG A 153 0.72 3.30 12.80
CA ARG A 153 1.88 3.04 13.66
C ARG A 153 3.16 3.61 13.05
N TYR A 154 4.20 3.75 13.88
CA TYR A 154 5.49 4.24 13.42
C TYR A 154 6.10 3.34 12.32
N TYR A 155 5.88 2.02 12.38
CA TYR A 155 6.39 1.10 11.37
C TYR A 155 5.62 1.22 10.04
N ASP A 156 4.34 1.60 10.07
CA ASP A 156 3.57 1.91 8.85
C ASP A 156 4.20 3.13 8.17
N LEU A 157 4.48 4.19 8.95
CA LEU A 157 5.14 5.41 8.48
C LEU A 157 6.56 5.14 7.97
N LEU A 158 7.32 4.29 8.67
CA LEU A 158 8.67 3.89 8.28
C LEU A 158 8.66 3.21 6.92
N ALA A 159 7.75 2.24 6.72
CA ALA A 159 7.55 1.62 5.43
C ALA A 159 7.29 2.73 4.40
N TRP A 160 6.16 3.43 4.46
CA TRP A 160 5.81 4.45 3.45
C TRP A 160 6.93 5.46 3.15
N SER A 161 7.68 5.91 4.16
CA SER A 161 8.82 6.81 3.99
C SER A 161 9.96 6.19 3.18
N VAL A 162 10.27 4.91 3.42
CA VAL A 162 11.29 4.19 2.67
C VAL A 162 10.84 3.95 1.21
N LEU A 163 9.56 3.68 0.92
CA LEU A 163 9.07 3.63 -0.47
C LEU A 163 9.31 4.97 -1.18
N VAL A 164 8.94 6.08 -0.55
CA VAL A 164 9.18 7.41 -1.11
C VAL A 164 10.68 7.61 -1.37
N GLY A 165 11.53 7.26 -0.39
CA GLY A 165 12.99 7.32 -0.55
C GLY A 165 13.51 6.45 -1.70
N THR A 166 13.01 5.22 -1.85
CA THR A 166 13.36 4.30 -2.95
C THR A 166 12.96 4.88 -4.31
N LEU A 167 11.74 5.40 -4.43
CA LEU A 167 11.24 6.00 -5.67
C LEU A 167 12.03 7.26 -6.05
N VAL A 168 12.36 8.11 -5.07
CA VAL A 168 13.21 9.29 -5.26
C VAL A 168 14.61 8.88 -5.71
N TYR A 169 15.21 7.87 -5.08
CA TYR A 169 16.52 7.36 -5.46
C TYR A 169 16.52 6.83 -6.90
N ILE A 170 15.50 6.05 -7.29
CA ILE A 170 15.33 5.59 -8.67
C ILE A 170 15.27 6.80 -9.61
N GLY A 171 14.44 7.80 -9.31
CA GLY A 171 14.38 9.04 -10.10
C GLY A 171 15.73 9.73 -10.28
N PHE A 172 16.47 9.94 -9.19
CA PHE A 172 17.79 10.58 -9.21
C PHE A 172 18.84 9.76 -9.96
N SER A 173 18.85 8.44 -9.75
CA SER A 173 19.81 7.54 -10.41
C SER A 173 19.71 7.62 -11.94
N TYR A 174 18.48 7.71 -12.45
CA TYR A 174 18.21 7.89 -13.87
C TYR A 174 18.53 9.31 -14.37
N SER A 175 18.15 10.34 -13.60
CA SER A 175 18.40 11.75 -13.93
C SER A 175 19.88 12.08 -14.03
N LEU A 176 20.71 11.45 -13.20
CA LEU A 176 22.15 11.70 -13.09
C LEU A 176 22.99 10.69 -13.85
N HIS A 177 22.37 9.80 -14.64
CA HIS A 177 23.06 8.70 -15.35
C HIS A 177 24.01 7.90 -14.44
N MET A 178 23.61 7.67 -13.19
CA MET A 178 24.45 6.95 -12.24
C MET A 178 24.68 5.53 -12.75
N THR A 179 25.93 5.09 -12.74
CA THR A 179 26.34 3.74 -13.15
C THR A 179 25.97 2.66 -12.14
N ARG A 180 25.50 3.05 -10.94
CA ARG A 180 25.11 2.08 -9.91
C ARG A 180 23.68 1.60 -10.13
N PRO A 181 23.43 0.29 -9.92
CA PRO A 181 22.12 -0.29 -10.19
C PRO A 181 21.07 0.34 -9.25
N PRO A 182 19.94 0.88 -9.76
CA PRO A 182 18.78 1.28 -8.95
C PRO A 182 18.29 0.18 -7.98
N GLU A 183 18.70 -1.05 -8.22
CA GLU A 183 18.36 -2.26 -7.49
C GLU A 183 18.76 -2.22 -6.01
N ILE A 184 19.82 -1.48 -5.65
CA ILE A 184 20.28 -1.42 -4.26
C ILE A 184 19.27 -0.72 -3.34
N ALA A 185 18.43 0.17 -3.89
CA ALA A 185 17.38 0.86 -3.15
C ALA A 185 16.18 -0.04 -2.82
N TRP A 186 16.09 -1.23 -3.42
CA TRP A 186 15.08 -2.22 -3.06
C TRP A 186 15.40 -2.95 -1.75
N ILE A 187 16.66 -3.00 -1.33
CA ILE A 187 17.05 -3.64 -0.06
C ILE A 187 16.40 -2.96 1.15
N PRO A 188 16.57 -1.64 1.38
CA PRO A 188 15.92 -0.97 2.51
C PRO A 188 14.39 -1.04 2.39
N TYR A 189 13.83 -0.98 1.17
CA TYR A 189 12.40 -1.18 0.92
C TYR A 189 11.92 -2.55 1.44
N THR A 190 12.51 -3.64 0.97
CA THR A 190 12.10 -4.99 1.39
C THR A 190 12.22 -5.15 2.90
N LEU A 191 13.31 -4.67 3.53
CA LEU A 191 13.51 -4.78 4.97
C LEU A 191 12.45 -4.00 5.77
N ALA A 192 12.15 -2.75 5.38
CA ALA A 192 11.15 -1.94 6.07
C ALA A 192 9.74 -2.55 5.95
N TRP A 193 9.42 -3.17 4.81
CA TRP A 193 8.13 -3.83 4.58
C TRP A 193 8.01 -5.14 5.35
N VAL A 194 9.06 -5.97 5.36
CA VAL A 194 9.09 -7.18 6.18
C VAL A 194 8.91 -6.81 7.65
N TYR A 195 9.60 -5.77 8.12
CA TYR A 195 9.48 -5.29 9.48
C TYR A 195 8.06 -4.80 9.82
N ALA A 196 7.46 -3.95 8.98
CA ALA A 196 6.09 -3.47 9.17
C ALA A 196 5.07 -4.62 9.16
N GLY A 197 5.28 -5.61 8.27
CA GLY A 197 4.49 -6.84 8.22
C GLY A 197 4.59 -7.63 9.53
N TYR A 198 5.82 -7.90 9.98
CA TYR A 198 6.06 -8.62 11.24
C TYR A 198 5.48 -7.90 12.46
N ALA A 199 5.75 -6.60 12.62
CA ALA A 199 5.24 -5.80 13.73
C ALA A 199 3.70 -5.81 13.76
N SER A 200 3.06 -5.67 12.59
CA SER A 200 1.60 -5.76 12.47
C SER A 200 1.06 -7.14 12.85
N PHE A 201 1.75 -8.23 12.52
CA PHE A 201 1.36 -9.57 12.96
C PHE A 201 1.46 -9.72 14.47
N MET A 202 2.52 -9.19 15.08
CA MET A 202 2.72 -9.27 16.53
C MET A 202 1.62 -8.52 17.29
N GLU A 203 1.21 -7.33 16.85
CA GLU A 203 0.07 -6.61 17.47
C GLU A 203 -1.20 -7.46 17.52
N VAL A 204 -1.50 -8.18 16.43
CA VAL A 204 -2.69 -9.06 16.35
C VAL A 204 -2.56 -10.28 17.25
N ILE A 205 -1.36 -10.86 17.36
CA ILE A 205 -1.10 -12.06 18.19
C ILE A 205 -1.09 -11.70 19.68
N GLU A 206 -0.46 -10.59 20.04
CA GLU A 206 -0.34 -10.10 21.42
C GLU A 206 -1.66 -9.50 21.94
N GLY A 207 -2.60 -9.23 21.03
CA GLY A 207 -3.97 -8.85 21.38
C GLY A 207 -4.11 -7.40 21.81
N GLU A 208 -3.23 -6.51 21.32
CA GLU A 208 -3.38 -5.06 21.44
C GLU A 208 -4.68 -4.58 20.75
#